data_AF-A0A357GSZ4-F1
#
_entry.id   AF-A0A357GSZ4-F1
#
_cell.length_a   1.000
_cell.length_b   1.000
_cell.length_c   1.000
_cell.angle_alpha   90.00
_cell.angle_beta   90.00
_cell.angle_gamma   90.00
#
_symmetry.space_group_name_H-M   'P 1'
#
loop_
_entity.id
_entity.type
_entity.pdbx_description
1 polymer ?
#
loop_
_entity_poly.entity_id
_entity_poly.type
_entity_poly.pdbx_seq_one_letter_code
_entity_poly.pdbx_strand_id
1 'polypeptide(L)' 'MNFKEKVYKICSSIPKGKVVTYGQLARLTGKPKAARAIGVFMKNNPD' A
#
# COMPACT_ATOMS: atom_id res chain seq x y z
N MET A 1 -8.86 11.35 4.84
CA MET A 1 -8.30 10.16 4.17
C MET A 1 -7.06 9.73 4.93
N ASN A 2 -7.14 8.63 5.65
CA ASN A 2 -6.06 8.16 6.51
C ASN A 2 -4.97 7.44 5.68
N PHE A 3 -3.75 7.35 6.20
CA PHE A 3 -2.63 6.74 5.48
C PHE A 3 -2.93 5.29 5.07
N LYS A 4 -3.63 4.53 5.94
CA LYS A 4 -4.11 3.16 5.68
C LYS A 4 -5.08 3.09 4.49
N GLU A 5 -6.09 3.96 4.46
CA GLU A 5 -7.09 3.99 3.38
C GLU A 5 -6.45 4.34 2.03
N LYS A 6 -5.49 5.27 2.03
CA LYS A 6 -4.76 5.66 0.82
C LYS A 6 -3.96 4.48 0.26
N VAL A 7 -3.33 3.68 1.12
CA VAL A 7 -2.61 2.46 0.75
C VAL A 7 -3.55 1.44 0.12
N TYR A 8 -4.72 1.18 0.72
CA TYR A 8 -5.70 0.23 0.18
C TYR A 8 -6.29 0.68 -1.15
N LYS A 9 -6.62 1.97 -1.29
CA LYS A 9 -7.14 2.49 -2.57
C LYS A 9 -6.13 2.32 -3.71
N ILE A 10 -4.85 2.59 -3.45
CA ILE A 10 -3.80 2.38 -4.45
C ILE A 10 -3.61 0.89 -4.75
N CYS A 11 -3.65 0.03 -3.72
CA CYS A 11 -3.52 -1.42 -3.90
C CYS A 11 -4.68 -2.00 -4.73
N SER A 12 -5.92 -1.57 -4.48
CA SER A 12 -7.11 -1.96 -5.24
C SER A 12 -7.06 -1.49 -6.70
N SER A 13 -6.29 -0.44 -7.01
CA SER A 13 -6.12 0.06 -8.38
C SER A 13 -5.09 -0.73 -9.21
N ILE A 14 -4.41 -1.71 -8.63
CA ILE A 14 -3.38 -2.49 -9.34
C ILE A 14 -4.08 -3.47 -10.31
N PRO A 15 -3.75 -3.43 -11.61
CA PRO A 15 -4.36 -4.33 -12.57
C PRO A 15 -3.89 -5.77 -12.36
N LYS A 16 -4.77 -6.73 -12.69
CA LYS A 16 -4.46 -8.16 -12.62
C LYS A 16 -3.20 -8.49 -13.45
N GLY A 17 -2.34 -9.34 -12.91
CA GLY A 17 -1.07 -9.71 -13.54
C GLY A 17 0.07 -8.71 -13.32
N LYS A 18 -0.18 -7.58 -12.63
CA LYS A 18 0.89 -6.70 -12.13
C LYS A 18 1.01 -6.81 -10.62
N VAL A 19 2.22 -6.56 -10.14
CA VAL A 19 2.55 -6.51 -8.71
C VAL A 19 3.21 -5.18 -8.39
N VAL A 20 3.07 -4.74 -7.15
CA VAL A 20 3.76 -3.56 -6.63
C VAL A 20 4.44 -3.94 -5.32
N THR A 21 5.63 -3.43 -5.10
CA THR A 21 6.35 -3.65 -3.85
C THR A 21 5.90 -2.67 -2.78
N TYR A 22 6.05 -3.03 -1.50
CA TYR A 22 5.74 -2.13 -0.39
C TYR A 22 6.57 -0.84 -0.42
N GLY A 23 7.81 -0.89 -0.93
CA GLY A 23 8.64 0.30 -1.15
C GLY A 23 8.10 1.22 -2.24
N GLN A 24 7.56 0.66 -3.33
CA GLN A 24 6.89 1.43 -4.38
C GLN A 24 5.58 2.04 -3.88
N LEU A 25 4.74 1.27 -3.18
CA LEU A 25 3.53 1.76 -2.51
C LEU A 25 3.84 2.90 -1.51
N ALA A 26 4.93 2.77 -0.74
CA ALA A 26 5.40 3.80 0.19
C ALA A 26 5.80 5.10 -0.54
N ARG A 27 6.45 5.00 -1.71
CA ARG A 27 6.76 6.17 -2.55
C ARG A 27 5.50 6.81 -3.11
N LEU A 28 4.57 6.02 -3.67
CA LEU A 28 3.31 6.50 -4.25
C LEU A 28 2.41 7.20 -3.23
N THR A 29 2.51 6.80 -1.95
CA THR A 29 1.73 7.42 -0.87
C THR A 29 2.37 8.70 -0.31
N GLY A 30 3.60 9.04 -0.73
CA GLY A 30 4.37 10.19 -0.26
C GLY A 30 5.19 9.91 1.01
N LYS A 31 5.30 8.64 1.43
CA LYS A 31 6.04 8.23 2.63
C LYS A 31 7.04 7.13 2.29
N PRO A 32 8.17 7.42 1.61
CA PRO A 32 9.09 6.41 1.08
C PRO A 32 9.68 5.46 2.13
N LYS A 33 9.77 5.87 3.41
CA LYS A 33 10.26 5.05 4.53
C LYS A 33 9.17 4.21 5.22
N ALA A 34 7.92 4.28 4.77
CA ALA A 34 6.78 3.61 5.42
C ALA A 34 6.52 2.19 4.92
N ALA A 35 7.44 1.57 4.16
CA ALA A 35 7.27 0.23 3.61
C ALA A 35 6.90 -0.82 4.68
N ARG A 36 7.50 -0.76 5.87
CA ARG A 36 7.18 -1.67 6.97
C ARG A 36 5.77 -1.47 7.53
N ALA A 37 5.31 -0.22 7.64
CA ALA A 37 3.93 0.09 8.05
C ALA A 37 2.91 -0.43 7.03
N ILE A 38 3.21 -0.33 5.74
CA ILE A 38 2.36 -0.88 4.67
C ILE A 38 2.26 -2.40 4.78
N GLY A 39 3.37 -3.09 5.07
CA GLY A 39 3.34 -4.54 5.35
C GLY A 39 2.42 -4.89 6.53
N VAL A 40 2.41 -4.08 7.60
CA VAL A 40 1.49 -4.26 8.73
C VAL A 40 0.03 -4.02 8.32
N PHE A 41 -0.25 -3.04 7.46
CA PHE A 41 -1.60 -2.80 6.97
C PHE A 41 -2.11 -3.93 6.07
N MET A 42 -1.24 -4.50 5.23
CA MET A 42 -1.59 -5.64 4.39
C MET A 42 -1.76 -6.92 5.21
N LYS A 43 -0.99 -7.10 6.30
CA LYS A 43 -1.19 -8.19 7.25
C LYS A 43 -2.56 -8.11 7.94
N ASN A 44 -3.02 -6.91 8.26
CA ASN A 44 -4.31 -6.64 8.89
C ASN A 44 -5.37 -6.21 7.87
N ASN A 45 -5.25 -6.66 6.61
CA ASN A 45 -6.23 -6.36 5.59
C ASN A 45 -7.53 -7.11 5.91
N PRO A 46 -8.67 -6.41 6.02
CA PRO A 46 -9.96 -7.05 6.34
C PRO A 46 -10.64 -7.70 5.12
N ASP A 47 -10.16 -7.41 3.91
CA ASP A 47 -10.59 -8.02 2.64
C ASP A 47 -9.77 -9.28 2.30
#